data_AF-A0A6A6SCF7-F1
#
_entry.id   AF-A0A6A6SCF7-F1
#
_cell.length_a   1.000
_cell.length_b   1.000
_cell.length_c   1.000
_cell.angle_alpha   90.00
_cell.angle_beta   90.00
_cell.angle_gamma   90.00
#
_symmetry.space_group_name_H-M   'P 1'
#
loop_
_entity.id
_entity.type
_entity.pdbx_description
1 polymer ?
#
loop_
_entity_poly.entity_id
_entity_poly.type
_entity_poly.pdbx_seq_one_letter_code
_entity_poly.pdbx_strand_id
1 'polypeptide(L)'
;SVCVQLHDLEHKRTEKVTSVPMHIIQTYLPSLVGRVQQSPTNKECPLPICIRNFDHVDDIEKPALLSFFNHLCGMSELHQAWFCLPAADTLAKGFLLYRALRLLDLNEVAHALRFRLIYDLGAQPLVSEDVQCLWWGFQYMNEWSEWLEALLANLVRFRIGKDTKENEYVWEFIENEMCQL
;
A
#
# COMPACT_ATOMS: atom_id res chain seq x y z
N SER A 1 -21.84 -1.95 -10.06
CA SER A 1 -20.37 -1.72 -10.00
C SER A 1 -20.06 -0.99 -8.71
N VAL A 2 -18.93 -1.26 -8.06
CA VAL A 2 -18.44 -0.53 -6.89
C VAL A 2 -17.29 0.36 -7.34
N CYS A 3 -17.37 1.66 -7.07
CA CYS A 3 -16.32 2.63 -7.40
C CYS A 3 -15.43 2.82 -6.17
N VAL A 4 -14.19 2.33 -6.23
CA VAL A 4 -13.22 2.50 -5.13
C VAL A 4 -12.64 3.91 -5.21
N GLN A 5 -12.78 4.65 -4.11
CA GLN A 5 -12.39 6.05 -4.05
C GLN A 5 -11.53 6.34 -2.83
N LEU A 6 -10.46 7.11 -3.03
CA LEU A 6 -9.67 7.70 -1.96
C LEU A 6 -10.28 9.06 -1.59
N HIS A 7 -10.40 9.31 -0.29
CA HIS A 7 -10.90 10.56 0.28
C HIS A 7 -9.89 11.08 1.30
N ASP A 8 -9.74 12.40 1.38
CA ASP A 8 -9.05 13.00 2.53
C ASP A 8 -9.94 12.91 3.77
N LEU A 9 -9.36 13.17 4.95
CA LEU A 9 -10.12 13.07 6.20
C LEU A 9 -11.34 14.00 6.21
N GLU A 10 -11.24 15.15 5.55
CA GLU A 10 -12.32 16.14 5.45
C GLU A 10 -13.29 15.89 4.29
N HIS A 11 -13.05 14.87 3.46
CA HIS A 11 -13.82 14.54 2.25
C HIS A 11 -13.94 15.71 1.23
N LYS A 12 -12.96 16.62 1.22
CA LYS A 12 -12.84 17.71 0.24
C LYS A 12 -12.15 17.28 -1.03
N ARG A 13 -11.22 16.33 -0.95
CA ARG A 13 -10.51 15.78 -2.10
C ARG A 13 -10.90 14.32 -2.28
N THR A 14 -11.34 13.98 -3.49
CA THR A 14 -11.71 12.63 -3.87
C THR A 14 -10.99 12.23 -5.14
N GLU A 15 -10.40 11.04 -5.13
CA GLU A 15 -9.71 10.45 -6.27
C GLU A 15 -10.32 9.08 -6.56
N LYS A 16 -10.72 8.83 -7.82
CA LYS A 16 -11.15 7.51 -8.25
C LYS A 16 -9.91 6.62 -8.42
N VAL A 17 -9.94 5.42 -7.86
CA VAL A 17 -8.88 4.42 -8.03
C VAL A 17 -9.26 3.43 -9.12
N THR A 18 -10.37 2.73 -8.94
CA THR A 18 -10.83 1.68 -9.87
C THR A 18 -12.33 1.42 -9.70
N SER A 19 -12.91 0.68 -10.64
CA SER A 19 -14.27 0.14 -10.54
C SER A 19 -14.21 -1.38 -10.52
N VAL A 20 -14.86 -2.01 -9.54
CA VAL A 20 -14.91 -3.48 -9.43
C VAL A 20 -16.34 -3.98 -9.33
N PRO A 21 -16.65 -5.20 -9.81
CA PRO A 21 -17.96 -5.80 -9.60
C PRO A 21 -18.29 -5.98 -8.11
N MET A 22 -19.55 -5.80 -7.73
CA MET A 22 -20.00 -5.91 -6.33
C MET A 22 -19.74 -7.30 -5.75
N HIS A 23 -19.85 -8.36 -6.57
CA HIS A 23 -19.62 -9.72 -6.10
C HIS A 23 -18.16 -9.93 -5.66
N ILE A 24 -17.18 -9.22 -6.24
CA ILE A 24 -15.78 -9.27 -5.78
C ILE A 24 -15.69 -8.80 -4.33
N ILE A 25 -16.33 -7.68 -4.00
CA ILE A 25 -16.35 -7.16 -2.62
C ILE A 25 -17.06 -8.15 -1.69
N GLN A 26 -18.21 -8.69 -2.09
CA GLN A 26 -18.97 -9.63 -1.27
C GLN A 26 -18.22 -10.94 -1.00
N THR A 27 -17.52 -11.47 -2.00
CA THR A 27 -16.81 -12.74 -1.90
C THR A 27 -15.49 -12.61 -1.15
N TYR A 28 -14.71 -11.58 -1.47
CA TYR A 28 -13.31 -11.48 -1.05
C TYR A 28 -13.09 -10.45 0.07
N LEU A 29 -13.94 -9.44 0.16
CA LEU A 29 -13.85 -8.35 1.15
C LEU A 29 -15.17 -8.16 1.92
N PRO A 30 -15.76 -9.22 2.51
CA PRO A 30 -17.10 -9.17 3.09
C PRO A 30 -17.22 -8.12 4.21
N SER A 31 -16.15 -7.83 4.94
CA SER A 31 -16.09 -6.78 5.97
C SER A 31 -16.32 -5.38 5.41
N LEU A 32 -16.08 -5.15 4.12
CA LEU A 32 -16.22 -3.85 3.46
C LEU A 32 -17.60 -3.64 2.85
N VAL A 33 -18.46 -4.67 2.77
CA VAL A 33 -19.80 -4.57 2.16
C VAL A 33 -20.62 -3.48 2.84
N GLY A 34 -20.56 -3.39 4.17
CA GLY A 34 -21.27 -2.36 4.94
C GLY A 34 -20.75 -0.93 4.71
N ARG A 35 -19.55 -0.77 4.14
CA ARG A 35 -18.96 0.54 3.80
C ARG A 35 -19.32 1.00 2.39
N VAL A 36 -19.81 0.10 1.53
CA VAL A 36 -20.25 0.46 0.18
C VAL A 36 -21.51 1.32 0.29
N GLN A 37 -21.41 2.57 -0.13
CA GLN A 37 -22.52 3.52 -0.07
C GLN A 37 -23.52 3.24 -1.18
N GLN A 38 -24.82 3.29 -0.84
CA GLN A 38 -25.87 3.21 -1.84
C GLN A 38 -25.96 4.52 -2.60
N SER A 39 -25.86 4.47 -3.94
CA SER A 39 -26.10 5.64 -4.76
C SER A 39 -27.53 5.62 -5.32
N PRO A 40 -28.37 6.61 -5.01
CA PRO A 40 -29.71 6.70 -5.57
C PRO A 40 -29.71 7.13 -7.05
N THR A 41 -28.61 7.67 -7.55
CA THR A 41 -28.52 8.30 -8.89
C THR A 41 -27.40 7.78 -9.77
N ASN A 42 -26.33 7.18 -9.22
CA ASN A 42 -25.23 6.65 -10.02
C ASN A 42 -25.36 5.15 -10.29
N LYS A 43 -24.87 4.72 -11.46
CA LYS A 43 -24.68 3.31 -11.82
C LYS A 43 -23.62 2.60 -10.97
N GLU A 44 -22.82 3.36 -10.22
CA GLU A 44 -21.76 2.85 -9.35
C GLU A 44 -22.02 3.21 -7.88
N CYS A 45 -21.80 2.24 -6.99
CA CYS A 45 -21.86 2.42 -5.54
C CYS A 45 -20.45 2.76 -5.02
N PRO A 46 -20.20 3.92 -4.41
CA PRO A 46 -18.85 4.25 -3.96
C PRO A 46 -18.43 3.45 -2.73
N LEU A 47 -17.18 3.02 -2.71
CA LEU A 47 -16.47 2.51 -1.54
C LEU A 47 -15.42 3.55 -1.12
N PRO A 48 -15.72 4.40 -0.12
CA PRO A 48 -14.79 5.41 0.35
C PRO A 48 -13.69 4.79 1.23
N ILE A 49 -12.45 5.19 0.96
CA ILE A 49 -11.26 4.86 1.73
C ILE A 49 -10.58 6.18 2.12
N CYS A 50 -10.51 6.47 3.42
CA CYS A 50 -9.94 7.73 3.89
C CYS A 50 -8.43 7.61 4.13
N ILE A 51 -7.67 8.60 3.66
CA ILE A 51 -6.22 8.69 3.87
C ILE A 51 -5.85 10.05 4.47
N ARG A 52 -4.70 10.08 5.16
CA ARG A 52 -4.23 11.27 5.88
C ARG A 52 -3.54 12.30 4.99
N ASN A 53 -2.79 11.82 3.99
CA ASN A 53 -2.01 12.66 3.09
C ASN A 53 -2.34 12.29 1.64
N PHE A 54 -2.52 13.30 0.78
CA PHE A 54 -2.81 13.18 -0.64
C PHE A 54 -1.62 13.43 -1.58
N ASP A 55 -0.46 13.79 -1.05
CA ASP A 55 0.71 14.25 -1.83
C ASP A 55 1.28 13.14 -2.73
N HIS A 56 1.27 11.89 -2.25
CA HIS A 56 1.84 10.71 -2.95
C HIS A 56 0.79 9.66 -3.31
N VAL A 57 -0.44 10.10 -3.58
CA VAL A 57 -1.56 9.19 -3.92
C VAL A 57 -1.31 8.41 -5.20
N ASP A 58 -0.73 9.07 -6.21
CA ASP A 58 -0.44 8.43 -7.50
C ASP A 58 0.76 7.47 -7.43
N ASP A 59 1.68 7.68 -6.48
CA ASP A 59 2.88 6.86 -6.30
C ASP A 59 2.63 5.62 -5.41
N ILE A 60 1.75 5.75 -4.41
CA ILE A 60 1.56 4.73 -3.37
C ILE A 60 0.14 4.18 -3.35
N GLU A 61 -0.84 5.04 -3.04
CA GLU A 61 -2.17 4.59 -2.61
C GLU A 61 -2.98 4.01 -3.77
N LYS A 62 -2.96 4.67 -4.93
CA LYS A 62 -3.59 4.18 -6.16
C LYS A 62 -2.92 2.90 -6.66
N PRO A 63 -1.59 2.82 -6.85
CA PRO A 63 -0.94 1.59 -7.28
C PRO A 63 -1.19 0.40 -6.34
N ALA A 64 -1.12 0.63 -5.02
CA ALA A 64 -1.40 -0.38 -4.00
C ALA A 64 -2.79 -0.99 -4.18
N LEU A 65 -3.83 -0.14 -4.16
CA LEU A 65 -5.22 -0.57 -4.28
C LEU A 65 -5.51 -1.16 -5.67
N LEU A 66 -5.00 -0.56 -6.74
CA LEU A 66 -5.22 -1.02 -8.11
C LEU A 66 -4.63 -2.42 -8.32
N SER A 67 -3.38 -2.64 -7.90
CA SER A 67 -2.72 -3.95 -7.97
C SER A 67 -3.53 -5.01 -7.21
N PHE A 68 -3.98 -4.68 -5.99
CA PHE A 68 -4.76 -5.58 -5.17
C PHE A 68 -6.12 -5.92 -5.78
N PHE A 69 -6.90 -4.93 -6.21
CA PHE A 69 -8.20 -5.17 -6.83
C PHE A 69 -8.12 -5.90 -8.18
N ASN A 70 -7.08 -5.64 -8.98
CA ASN A 70 -6.82 -6.38 -10.21
C ASN A 70 -6.55 -7.86 -9.91
N HIS A 71 -5.76 -8.15 -8.88
CA HIS A 71 -5.55 -9.52 -8.40
C HIS A 71 -6.86 -10.19 -8.01
N LEU A 72 -7.73 -9.52 -7.23
CA LEU A 72 -9.03 -10.09 -6.85
C LEU A 72 -9.95 -10.35 -8.06
N CYS A 73 -9.94 -9.47 -9.05
CA CYS A 73 -10.68 -9.69 -10.29
C CYS A 73 -10.15 -10.94 -11.02
N GLY A 74 -8.83 -11.09 -11.16
CA GLY A 74 -8.23 -12.29 -11.74
C GLY A 74 -8.56 -13.58 -10.96
N MET A 75 -8.53 -13.52 -9.63
CA MET A 75 -8.92 -14.64 -8.77
C MET A 75 -10.38 -15.05 -9.00
N SER A 76 -11.28 -14.07 -9.17
CA SER A 76 -12.70 -14.33 -9.46
C SER A 76 -12.90 -14.99 -10.81
N GLU A 77 -12.20 -14.53 -11.85
CA GLU A 77 -12.28 -15.11 -13.20
C GLU A 77 -11.83 -16.57 -13.18
N LEU A 78 -10.80 -16.87 -12.37
CA LEU A 78 -10.27 -18.22 -12.18
C LEU A 78 -11.05 -19.04 -11.13
N HIS A 79 -12.12 -18.49 -10.54
CA HIS A 79 -12.93 -19.13 -9.50
C HIS A 79 -12.10 -19.62 -8.29
N GLN A 80 -11.02 -18.92 -7.96
CA GLN A 80 -10.12 -19.29 -6.87
C GLN A 80 -10.58 -18.71 -5.53
N ALA A 81 -10.32 -19.46 -4.47
CA ALA A 81 -10.59 -19.01 -3.11
C ALA A 81 -9.59 -17.95 -2.64
N TRP A 82 -10.01 -17.11 -1.69
CA TRP A 82 -9.29 -15.95 -1.12
C TRP A 82 -7.89 -16.22 -0.51
N PHE A 83 -7.43 -17.47 -0.46
CA PHE A 83 -6.24 -17.85 0.32
C PHE A 83 -4.88 -17.42 -0.26
N CYS A 84 -4.87 -16.84 -1.46
CA CYS A 84 -3.63 -16.43 -2.12
C CYS A 84 -3.54 -14.90 -2.21
N LEU A 85 -2.65 -14.32 -1.42
CA LEU A 85 -2.21 -12.94 -1.63
C LEU A 85 -1.48 -12.81 -2.98
N PRO A 86 -1.47 -11.62 -3.60
CA PRO A 86 -0.60 -11.34 -4.74
C PRO A 86 0.84 -11.69 -4.37
N ALA A 87 1.55 -12.37 -5.28
CA ALA A 87 2.97 -12.60 -5.11
C ALA A 87 3.72 -11.26 -5.17
N ALA A 88 4.54 -10.97 -4.15
CA ALA A 88 5.46 -9.85 -4.15
C ALA A 88 6.86 -10.38 -4.49
N ASP A 89 7.30 -10.11 -5.71
CA ASP A 89 8.64 -10.42 -6.22
C ASP A 89 9.69 -9.37 -5.84
N THR A 90 9.25 -8.18 -5.41
CA THR A 90 10.09 -7.10 -4.87
C THR A 90 9.57 -6.60 -3.52
N LEU A 91 10.44 -5.97 -2.73
CA LEU A 91 10.06 -5.35 -1.46
C LEU A 91 9.05 -4.22 -1.67
N ALA A 92 9.28 -3.34 -2.66
CA ALA A 92 8.33 -2.31 -3.06
C ALA A 92 6.91 -2.85 -3.31
N LYS A 93 6.74 -3.91 -4.10
CA LYS A 93 5.42 -4.54 -4.30
C LYS A 93 4.86 -5.13 -3.01
N GLY A 94 5.73 -5.66 -2.16
CA GLY A 94 5.38 -6.10 -0.81
C GLY A 94 4.82 -4.98 0.05
N PHE A 95 5.46 -3.81 0.05
CA PHE A 95 5.01 -2.62 0.76
C PHE A 95 3.69 -2.08 0.20
N LEU A 96 3.54 -2.03 -1.12
CA LEU A 96 2.28 -1.64 -1.75
C LEU A 96 1.15 -2.61 -1.38
N LEU A 97 1.40 -3.92 -1.38
CA LEU A 97 0.42 -4.90 -0.93
C LEU A 97 0.06 -4.69 0.55
N TYR A 98 1.06 -4.53 1.41
CA TYR A 98 0.85 -4.24 2.82
C TYR A 98 -0.01 -2.99 2.98
N ARG A 99 0.31 -1.92 2.25
CA ARG A 99 -0.46 -0.67 2.26
C ARG A 99 -1.91 -0.88 1.85
N ALA A 100 -2.18 -1.61 0.77
CA ALA A 100 -3.53 -1.93 0.32
C ALA A 100 -4.32 -2.67 1.42
N LEU A 101 -3.71 -3.68 2.06
CA LEU A 101 -4.34 -4.43 3.14
C LEU A 101 -4.68 -3.51 4.33
N ARG A 102 -3.81 -2.56 4.66
CA ARG A 102 -4.03 -1.57 5.73
C ARG A 102 -5.15 -0.59 5.39
N LEU A 103 -5.21 -0.09 4.16
CA LEU A 103 -6.29 0.80 3.69
C LEU A 103 -7.67 0.13 3.69
N LEU A 104 -7.69 -1.19 3.49
CA LEU A 104 -8.89 -2.02 3.46
C LEU A 104 -9.22 -2.65 4.82
N ASP A 105 -8.54 -2.23 5.90
CA ASP A 105 -8.72 -2.74 7.26
C ASP A 105 -8.57 -4.27 7.41
N LEU A 106 -7.77 -4.91 6.54
CA LEU A 106 -7.47 -6.34 6.56
C LEU A 106 -6.33 -6.65 7.54
N ASN A 107 -6.52 -6.25 8.80
CA ASN A 107 -5.46 -6.18 9.82
C ASN A 107 -4.71 -7.49 10.07
N GLU A 108 -5.42 -8.61 10.18
CA GLU A 108 -4.81 -9.92 10.44
C GLU A 108 -3.87 -10.36 9.30
N VAL A 109 -4.34 -10.17 8.06
CA VAL A 109 -3.58 -10.53 6.84
C VAL A 109 -2.40 -9.58 6.66
N ALA A 110 -2.59 -8.29 6.92
CA ALA A 110 -1.53 -7.31 6.92
C ALA A 110 -0.44 -7.69 7.94
N HIS A 111 -0.83 -8.02 9.17
CA HIS A 111 0.11 -8.36 10.24
C HIS A 111 0.99 -9.58 9.88
N ALA A 112 0.41 -10.61 9.27
CA ALA A 112 1.19 -11.76 8.78
C ALA A 112 2.20 -11.35 7.69
N LEU A 113 1.80 -10.51 6.73
CA LEU A 113 2.69 -10.00 5.68
C LEU A 113 3.80 -9.12 6.26
N ARG A 114 3.50 -8.32 7.28
CA ARG A 114 4.45 -7.42 7.96
C ARG A 114 5.71 -8.14 8.44
N PHE A 115 5.55 -9.27 9.14
CA PHE A 115 6.69 -10.03 9.65
C PHE A 115 7.62 -10.49 8.53
N ARG A 116 7.03 -10.94 7.41
CA ARG A 116 7.79 -11.33 6.23
C ARG A 116 8.54 -10.14 5.63
N LEU A 117 7.87 -8.99 5.47
CA LEU A 117 8.51 -7.80 4.90
C LEU A 117 9.64 -7.26 5.78
N ILE A 118 9.49 -7.27 7.11
CA ILE A 118 10.57 -6.88 8.03
C ILE A 118 11.75 -7.84 7.91
N TYR A 119 11.49 -9.15 7.80
CA TYR A 119 12.53 -10.15 7.56
C TYR A 119 13.26 -9.93 6.23
N ASP A 120 12.50 -9.77 5.15
CA ASP A 120 13.03 -9.57 3.79
C ASP A 120 13.83 -8.25 3.71
N LEU A 121 13.36 -7.20 4.39
CA LEU A 121 14.09 -5.94 4.54
C LEU A 121 15.39 -6.13 5.33
N GLY A 122 15.51 -7.12 6.21
CA GLY A 122 16.79 -7.46 6.84
C GLY A 122 17.75 -8.27 5.95
N ALA A 123 17.26 -8.83 4.83
CA ALA A 123 17.95 -9.86 4.07
C ALA A 123 18.68 -9.35 2.82
N GLN A 124 18.24 -8.23 2.23
CA GLN A 124 18.80 -7.68 0.98
C GLN A 124 18.96 -6.15 1.05
N PRO A 125 19.93 -5.57 0.31
CA PRO A 125 20.08 -4.12 0.24
C PRO A 125 18.83 -3.49 -0.37
N LEU A 126 18.37 -2.37 0.20
CA LEU A 126 17.25 -1.62 -0.34
C LEU A 126 17.65 -0.86 -1.61
N VAL A 127 16.74 -0.81 -2.57
CA VAL A 127 16.84 0.10 -3.70
C VAL A 127 15.97 1.35 -3.47
N SER A 128 16.14 2.37 -4.30
CA SER A 128 15.40 3.63 -4.23
C SER A 128 13.89 3.46 -4.14
N GLU A 129 13.32 2.56 -4.95
CA GLU A 129 11.88 2.29 -4.98
C GLU A 129 11.38 1.73 -3.65
N ASP A 130 12.17 0.87 -3.00
CA ASP A 130 11.80 0.30 -1.69
C ASP A 130 11.74 1.38 -0.62
N VAL A 131 12.72 2.29 -0.61
CA VAL A 131 12.81 3.40 0.36
C VAL A 131 11.65 4.38 0.18
N GLN A 132 11.36 4.78 -1.06
CA GLN A 132 10.21 5.64 -1.38
C GLN A 132 8.90 5.00 -0.92
N CYS A 133 8.67 3.72 -1.29
CA CYS A 133 7.44 3.02 -0.92
C CYS A 133 7.26 2.93 0.59
N LEU A 134 8.34 2.62 1.31
CA LEU A 134 8.33 2.52 2.76
C LEU A 134 8.08 3.88 3.41
N TRP A 135 8.77 4.93 2.97
CA TRP A 135 8.64 6.28 3.53
C TRP A 135 7.26 6.87 3.29
N TRP A 136 6.88 7.04 2.02
CA TRP A 136 5.62 7.68 1.66
C TRP A 136 4.40 6.86 2.09
N GLY A 137 4.50 5.52 2.10
CA GLY A 137 3.41 4.64 2.50
C GLY A 137 3.16 4.56 4.00
N PHE A 138 4.20 4.72 4.84
CA PHE A 138 4.10 4.38 6.27
C PHE A 138 4.41 5.51 7.24
N GLN A 139 4.97 6.65 6.81
CA GLN A 139 5.35 7.76 7.70
C GLN A 139 4.23 8.29 8.62
N TYR A 140 2.97 8.14 8.24
CA TYR A 140 1.80 8.57 9.04
C TYR A 140 1.08 7.43 9.76
N MET A 141 1.64 6.22 9.75
CA MET A 141 1.08 5.04 10.41
C MET A 141 1.56 4.93 11.85
N ASN A 142 0.74 4.33 12.71
CA ASN A 142 1.09 4.15 14.14
C ASN A 142 2.34 3.28 14.34
N GLU A 143 2.61 2.39 13.39
CA GLU A 143 3.76 1.46 13.37
C GLU A 143 4.98 2.03 12.64
N TRP A 144 4.97 3.33 12.32
CA TRP A 144 6.04 3.99 11.59
C TRP A 144 7.41 3.79 12.24
N SER A 145 7.51 3.88 13.57
CA SER A 145 8.77 3.73 14.30
C SER A 145 9.45 2.39 14.00
N GLU A 146 8.69 1.30 13.94
CA GLU A 146 9.22 -0.04 13.67
C GLU A 146 9.69 -0.17 12.21
N TRP A 147 8.99 0.46 11.26
CA TRP A 147 9.44 0.51 9.85
C TRP A 147 10.70 1.37 9.68
N LEU A 148 10.77 2.50 10.37
CA LEU A 148 11.92 3.39 10.36
C LEU A 148 13.15 2.72 10.97
N GLU A 149 13.02 2.04 12.11
CA GLU A 149 14.10 1.27 12.71
C GLU A 149 14.63 0.20 11.76
N ALA A 150 13.73 -0.54 11.10
CA ALA A 150 14.10 -1.55 10.13
C ALA A 150 14.83 -0.95 8.92
N LEU A 151 14.31 0.15 8.35
CA LEU A 151 14.95 0.92 7.28
C LEU A 151 16.37 1.33 7.67
N LEU A 152 16.54 2.00 8.80
CA LEU A 152 17.85 2.47 9.28
C LEU A 152 18.81 1.31 9.52
N ALA A 153 18.33 0.20 10.10
CA ALA A 153 19.13 -1.00 10.30
C ALA A 153 19.61 -1.60 8.96
N ASN A 154 18.76 -1.61 7.93
CA ASN A 154 19.16 -2.04 6.58
C ASN A 154 20.26 -1.15 6.01
N LEU A 155 20.06 0.17 6.01
CA LEU A 155 21.02 1.14 5.48
C LEU A 155 22.41 0.97 6.12
N VAL A 156 22.45 0.80 7.45
CA VAL A 156 23.68 0.54 8.20
C VAL A 156 24.28 -0.82 7.82
N ARG A 157 23.46 -1.88 7.80
CA ARG A 157 23.92 -3.26 7.56
C ARG A 157 24.57 -3.42 6.19
N PHE A 158 23.94 -2.89 5.15
CA PHE A 158 24.40 -3.02 3.77
C PHE A 158 25.39 -1.91 3.37
N ARG A 159 25.73 -1.01 4.31
CA ARG A 159 26.62 0.13 4.07
C ARG A 159 26.15 0.91 2.82
N ILE A 160 24.85 1.14 2.73
CA ILE A 160 24.25 1.96 1.68
C ILE A 160 24.77 3.37 1.94
N GLY A 161 25.88 3.71 1.30
CA GLY A 161 26.65 4.93 1.48
C GLY A 161 26.65 5.79 0.20
N LYS A 162 27.01 7.06 0.34
CA LYS A 162 27.06 8.06 -0.75
C LYS A 162 28.04 7.72 -1.88
N ASP A 163 28.90 6.72 -1.66
CA ASP A 163 30.06 6.44 -2.51
C ASP A 163 29.75 5.61 -3.77
N THR A 164 28.51 5.15 -3.93
CA THR A 164 28.09 4.38 -5.12
C THR A 164 26.92 5.04 -5.83
N LYS A 165 26.98 5.18 -7.15
CA LYS A 165 25.91 5.77 -7.98
C LYS A 165 24.54 5.14 -7.77
N GLU A 166 24.47 3.85 -7.46
CA GLU A 166 23.22 3.14 -7.19
C GLU A 166 22.53 3.59 -5.88
N ASN A 167 23.31 4.13 -4.93
CA ASN A 167 22.83 4.58 -3.62
C ASN A 167 22.65 6.11 -3.55
N GLU A 168 23.08 6.85 -4.57
CA GLU A 168 23.04 8.31 -4.61
C GLU A 168 21.60 8.82 -4.39
N TYR A 169 20.63 8.20 -5.07
CA TYR A 169 19.23 8.54 -4.92
C TYR A 169 18.67 8.22 -3.52
N VAL A 170 19.10 7.12 -2.90
CA VAL A 170 18.67 6.78 -1.53
C VAL A 170 19.14 7.85 -0.56
N TRP A 171 20.37 8.35 -0.72
CA TRP A 171 20.91 9.43 0.10
C TRP A 171 20.27 10.77 -0.17
N GLU A 172 20.07 11.15 -1.43
CA GLU A 172 19.32 12.36 -1.78
C GLU A 172 17.92 12.33 -1.17
N PHE A 173 17.25 11.17 -1.21
CA PHE A 173 15.95 11.01 -0.59
C PHE A 173 16.01 11.18 0.93
N ILE A 174 16.99 10.55 1.60
CA ILE A 174 17.19 10.73 3.06
C ILE A 174 17.45 12.19 3.41
N GLU A 175 18.38 12.86 2.70
CA GLU A 175 18.77 14.25 2.94
C GLU A 175 17.59 15.22 2.70
N ASN A 176 16.77 14.97 1.68
CA ASN A 176 15.68 15.88 1.32
C ASN A 176 14.37 15.61 2.05
N GLU A 177 14.00 14.34 2.28
CA GLU A 177 12.67 13.99 2.81
C GLU A 177 12.73 13.65 4.30
N MET A 178 13.77 12.93 4.74
CA MET A 178 13.84 12.43 6.12
C MET A 178 14.41 13.47 7.09
N CYS A 179 15.36 14.29 6.65
CA CYS A 179 15.98 15.33 7.48
C CYS A 179 15.17 16.62 7.61
N GLN A 180 14.02 16.74 6.92
CA GLN A 180 13.12 17.90 7.03
C GLN A 180 12.08 17.77 8.17
N LEU A 181 12.11 16.68 8.93
CA LEU A 181 11.30 16.45 10.15
C LEU A 181 11.94 17.09 11.39
#